data_AF-A0A239R212-F1
#
_entry.id   AF-A0A239R212-F1
#
_cell.length_a   1.000
_cell.length_b   1.000
_cell.length_c   1.000
_cell.angle_alpha   90.00
_cell.angle_beta   90.00
_cell.angle_gamma   90.00
#
_symmetry.space_group_name_H-M   'P 1'
#
loop_
_entity.id
_entity.type
_entity.pdbx_description
1 polymer ?
#
loop_
_entity_poly.entity_id
_entity_poly.type
_entity_poly.pdbx_seq_one_letter_code
_entity_poly.pdbx_strand_id
1 'polypeptide(L)'
;MIKKLYKKRIIVAWIILFTMIISTVFSTPVEAKTKAPSINCKMSDSNLMKLMKVYDKDAYYILKSQKAKGDSFTSWMLHGNNITEVVDTSVHEEFHCHVWSYAGGDGSGFNRAFYIGDKKTIYVPETKVFKTYKATKHIPKKYRTFRYDTYVDKTSDVSANTSGVYGLLNEFSAYYWGMHANNSLYPYISKYADSGMDWRYYINSNNTNKNAYAEFYYYTLVYLEYARKNEPEIYEGIINNKNYMKTLYKMESKYRKLIKSSDKNINKVVKKYGGRVEKNGINVTYWFGNSGFTVKDEYGLLMKQIKSKKYKAVRNEIKKRGK
;
A
#
# COMPACT_ATOMS: atom_id res chain seq x y z
N MET A 1 -44.33 -63.50 -6.25
CA MET A 1 -43.37 -63.05 -5.21
C MET A 1 -42.04 -62.49 -5.74
N ILE A 2 -41.76 -62.50 -7.05
CA ILE A 2 -40.41 -62.19 -7.60
C ILE A 2 -40.21 -60.71 -8.01
N LYS A 3 -41.28 -59.95 -8.30
CA LYS A 3 -41.17 -58.54 -8.72
C LYS A 3 -40.84 -57.54 -7.59
N LYS A 4 -41.02 -57.90 -6.30
CA LYS A 4 -40.77 -57.00 -5.16
C LYS A 4 -39.30 -56.99 -4.70
N LEU A 5 -38.54 -58.05 -4.98
CA LEU A 5 -37.12 -58.19 -4.60
C LEU A 5 -36.18 -57.47 -5.58
N TYR A 6 -36.54 -57.39 -6.87
CA TYR A 6 -35.72 -56.68 -7.88
C TYR A 6 -35.72 -55.16 -7.70
N LYS A 7 -36.86 -54.56 -7.31
CA LYS A 7 -36.94 -53.11 -7.06
C LYS A 7 -36.10 -52.64 -5.86
N LYS A 8 -35.96 -53.46 -4.81
CA LYS A 8 -35.12 -53.12 -3.65
C LYS A 8 -33.62 -53.16 -3.95
N ARG A 9 -33.17 -54.10 -4.81
CA ARG A 9 -31.74 -54.21 -5.18
C ARG A 9 -31.26 -53.10 -6.10
N ILE A 10 -32.12 -52.60 -6.99
CA ILE A 10 -31.79 -51.48 -7.89
C ILE A 10 -31.68 -50.17 -7.09
N ILE A 11 -32.58 -49.91 -6.14
CA ILE A 11 -32.53 -48.69 -5.32
C ILE A 11 -31.27 -48.65 -4.42
N VAL A 12 -30.85 -49.79 -3.86
CA VAL A 12 -29.62 -49.86 -3.04
C VAL A 12 -28.36 -49.70 -3.90
N ALA A 13 -28.34 -50.25 -5.13
CA ALA A 13 -27.21 -50.05 -6.05
C ALA A 13 -27.06 -48.59 -6.51
N TRP A 14 -28.18 -47.88 -6.74
CA TRP A 14 -28.14 -46.45 -7.07
C TRP A 14 -27.73 -45.57 -5.89
N ILE A 15 -28.09 -45.92 -4.65
CA ILE A 15 -27.66 -45.17 -3.45
C ILE A 15 -26.16 -45.35 -3.20
N ILE A 16 -25.60 -46.54 -3.44
CA ILE A 16 -24.16 -46.79 -3.29
C ILE A 16 -23.34 -46.13 -4.43
N LEU A 17 -23.87 -46.08 -5.66
CA LEU A 17 -23.24 -45.34 -6.75
C LEU A 17 -23.31 -43.82 -6.53
N PHE A 18 -24.41 -43.32 -5.95
CA PHE A 18 -24.58 -41.89 -5.65
C PHE A 18 -23.72 -41.44 -4.47
N THR A 19 -23.46 -42.31 -3.48
CA THR A 19 -22.49 -42.00 -2.42
C THR A 19 -21.04 -42.06 -2.90
N MET A 20 -20.69 -42.90 -3.88
CA MET A 20 -19.35 -42.91 -4.48
C MET A 20 -19.09 -41.75 -5.45
N ILE A 21 -20.12 -41.20 -6.10
CA ILE A 21 -19.98 -40.03 -7.00
C ILE A 21 -20.03 -38.70 -6.24
N ILE A 22 -20.63 -38.64 -5.05
CA ILE A 22 -20.54 -37.46 -4.17
C ILE A 22 -19.22 -37.39 -3.39
N SER A 23 -18.47 -38.49 -3.28
CA SER A 23 -17.13 -38.47 -2.65
C SER A 23 -16.00 -37.91 -3.54
N THR A 24 -16.27 -37.53 -4.80
CA THR A 24 -15.23 -37.00 -5.71
C THR A 24 -15.46 -35.57 -6.18
N VAL A 25 -16.43 -34.84 -5.60
CA VAL A 25 -16.61 -33.40 -5.88
C VAL A 25 -16.68 -32.65 -4.56
N PHE A 26 -15.71 -31.77 -4.34
CA PHE A 26 -15.42 -30.98 -3.13
C PHE A 26 -14.60 -31.65 -2.02
N SER A 27 -13.55 -32.38 -2.38
CA SER A 27 -12.28 -32.13 -1.68
C SER A 27 -11.71 -30.82 -2.22
N THR A 28 -12.23 -29.68 -1.76
CA THR A 28 -11.34 -28.52 -1.68
C THR A 28 -10.16 -29.01 -0.85
N PRO A 29 -8.91 -28.97 -1.33
CA PRO A 29 -7.80 -29.21 -0.43
C PRO A 29 -8.05 -28.24 0.72
N VAL A 30 -8.26 -28.79 1.92
CA VAL A 30 -8.14 -28.01 3.13
C VAL A 30 -6.67 -27.61 3.11
N GLU A 31 -6.37 -26.50 2.43
CA GLU A 31 -5.09 -25.81 2.59
C GLU A 31 -5.01 -25.62 4.09
N ALA A 32 -4.19 -26.44 4.75
CA ALA A 32 -3.94 -26.32 6.18
C ALA A 32 -3.73 -24.83 6.44
N LYS A 33 -4.66 -24.20 7.20
CA LYS A 33 -4.66 -22.75 7.41
C LYS A 33 -3.25 -22.38 7.82
N THR A 34 -2.53 -21.71 6.92
CA THR A 34 -1.10 -21.44 7.13
C THR A 34 -1.00 -20.70 8.46
N LYS A 35 -0.34 -21.29 9.45
CA LYS A 35 -0.24 -20.66 10.77
C LYS A 35 0.73 -19.48 10.64
N ALA A 36 0.34 -18.31 11.15
CA ALA A 36 1.24 -17.17 11.21
C ALA A 36 2.46 -17.52 12.08
N PRO A 37 3.67 -17.07 11.71
CA PRO A 37 4.86 -17.30 12.53
C PRO A 37 4.76 -16.59 13.89
N SER A 38 5.59 -17.01 14.85
CA SER A 38 5.77 -16.27 16.12
C SER A 38 6.38 -14.89 15.86
N ILE A 39 6.08 -13.91 16.71
CA ILE A 39 6.60 -12.54 16.57
C ILE A 39 8.14 -12.52 16.66
N ASN A 40 8.73 -13.41 17.46
CA ASN A 40 10.17 -13.57 17.64
C ASN A 40 10.79 -14.61 16.68
N CYS A 41 10.09 -14.96 15.59
CA CYS A 41 10.66 -15.86 14.59
C CYS A 41 11.87 -15.21 13.89
N LYS A 42 12.73 -16.04 13.29
CA LYS A 42 13.81 -15.55 12.43
C LYS A 42 13.22 -14.68 11.30
N MET A 43 13.70 -13.45 11.20
CA MET A 43 13.41 -12.56 10.06
C MET A 43 13.96 -13.20 8.79
N SER A 44 13.06 -13.62 7.91
CA SER A 44 13.38 -14.30 6.66
C SER A 44 12.23 -14.16 5.69
N ASP A 45 12.54 -14.31 4.40
CA ASP A 45 11.55 -14.21 3.34
C ASP A 45 10.36 -15.15 3.55
N SER A 46 10.65 -16.40 3.91
CA SER A 46 9.63 -17.42 4.15
C SER A 46 8.67 -17.02 5.27
N ASN A 47 9.19 -16.50 6.38
CA ASN A 47 8.35 -16.11 7.51
C ASN A 47 7.54 -14.86 7.19
N LEU A 48 8.11 -13.86 6.52
CA LEU A 48 7.36 -12.67 6.12
C LEU A 48 6.23 -13.03 5.14
N MET A 49 6.52 -13.88 4.15
CA MET A 49 5.50 -14.39 3.24
C MET A 49 4.41 -15.20 3.95
N LYS A 50 4.76 -16.06 4.92
CA LYS A 50 3.75 -16.78 5.73
C LYS A 50 2.88 -15.83 6.53
N LEU A 51 3.47 -14.79 7.13
CA LEU A 51 2.74 -13.77 7.87
C LEU A 51 1.76 -13.02 6.94
N MET A 52 2.24 -12.56 5.78
CA MET A 52 1.39 -11.87 4.81
C MET A 52 0.33 -12.79 4.21
N LYS A 53 0.61 -14.07 3.96
CA LYS A 53 -0.41 -15.03 3.47
C LYS A 53 -1.62 -15.09 4.41
N VAL A 54 -1.41 -14.91 5.72
CA VAL A 54 -2.46 -14.94 6.74
C VAL A 54 -3.20 -13.60 6.86
N TYR A 55 -2.47 -12.49 6.90
CA TYR A 55 -3.04 -11.19 7.28
C TYR A 55 -3.28 -10.25 6.10
N ASP A 56 -2.59 -10.43 4.96
CA ASP A 56 -2.66 -9.53 3.81
C ASP A 56 -2.38 -10.24 2.49
N LYS A 57 -3.45 -10.68 1.81
CA LYS A 57 -3.37 -11.38 0.52
C LYS A 57 -2.69 -10.56 -0.59
N ASP A 58 -2.77 -9.24 -0.53
CA ASP A 58 -2.26 -8.35 -1.56
C ASP A 58 -0.76 -8.11 -1.36
N ALA A 59 -0.34 -7.85 -0.12
CA ALA A 59 1.09 -7.82 0.22
C ALA A 59 1.75 -9.17 -0.05
N TYR A 60 1.09 -10.29 0.28
CA TYR A 60 1.58 -11.61 -0.07
C TYR A 60 1.73 -11.81 -1.59
N TYR A 61 0.79 -11.30 -2.38
CA TYR A 61 0.90 -11.36 -3.84
C TYR A 61 2.13 -10.61 -4.35
N ILE A 62 2.38 -9.38 -3.86
CA ILE A 62 3.56 -8.58 -4.22
C ILE A 62 4.84 -9.35 -3.88
N LEU A 63 5.00 -9.77 -2.62
CA LEU A 63 6.18 -10.51 -2.16
C LEU A 63 6.39 -11.81 -2.93
N LYS A 64 5.32 -12.59 -3.15
CA LYS A 64 5.38 -13.84 -3.90
C LYS A 64 5.82 -13.60 -5.36
N SER A 65 5.33 -12.53 -5.97
CA SER A 65 5.66 -12.19 -7.36
C SER A 65 7.15 -11.85 -7.52
N GLN A 66 7.72 -11.06 -6.60
CA GLN A 66 9.14 -10.74 -6.64
C GLN A 66 10.00 -11.93 -6.25
N LYS A 67 9.57 -12.73 -5.26
CA LYS A 67 10.30 -13.95 -4.91
C LYS A 67 10.43 -14.92 -6.08
N ALA A 68 9.40 -15.01 -6.93
CA ALA A 68 9.42 -15.83 -8.14
C ALA A 68 10.38 -15.30 -9.23
N LYS A 69 10.78 -14.03 -9.15
CA LYS A 69 11.79 -13.39 -10.01
C LYS A 69 13.22 -13.49 -9.47
N GLY A 70 13.39 -14.07 -8.28
CA GLY A 70 14.70 -14.27 -7.66
C GLY A 70 15.05 -13.25 -6.57
N ASP A 71 14.16 -12.30 -6.27
CA ASP A 71 14.42 -11.27 -5.25
C ASP A 71 14.51 -11.86 -3.83
N SER A 72 15.15 -11.11 -2.94
CA SER A 72 15.26 -11.40 -1.52
C SER A 72 15.00 -10.13 -0.72
N PHE A 73 13.99 -10.15 0.13
CA PHE A 73 13.59 -9.00 0.93
C PHE A 73 14.30 -8.97 2.29
N THR A 74 15.17 -9.93 2.57
CA THR A 74 16.06 -9.92 3.75
C THR A 74 16.94 -8.68 3.85
N SER A 75 17.32 -8.07 2.73
CA SER A 75 18.07 -6.80 2.70
C SER A 75 17.31 -5.67 3.39
N TRP A 76 15.98 -5.66 3.27
CA TRP A 76 15.09 -4.67 3.89
C TRP A 76 14.77 -4.97 5.35
N MET A 77 15.19 -6.14 5.86
CA MET A 77 14.95 -6.56 7.24
C MET A 77 16.02 -6.12 8.23
N LEU A 78 17.14 -5.55 7.76
CA LEU A 78 18.33 -5.25 8.56
C LEU A 78 18.11 -4.22 9.69
N HIS A 79 16.98 -3.51 9.68
CA HIS A 79 16.68 -2.43 10.62
C HIS A 79 15.52 -2.75 11.59
N GLY A 80 14.89 -3.92 11.48
CA GLY A 80 13.81 -4.32 12.38
C GLY A 80 14.29 -5.20 13.53
N ASN A 81 13.63 -5.10 14.68
CA ASN A 81 13.92 -6.00 15.81
C ASN A 81 13.12 -7.31 15.72
N ASN A 82 12.01 -7.30 14.99
CA ASN A 82 11.14 -8.45 14.81
C ASN A 82 10.41 -8.37 13.46
N ILE A 83 9.71 -9.45 13.11
CA ILE A 83 9.06 -9.59 11.80
C ILE A 83 8.00 -8.52 11.51
N THR A 84 7.36 -7.94 12.53
CA THR A 84 6.34 -6.89 12.33
C THR A 84 6.96 -5.55 11.95
N GLU A 85 8.20 -5.31 12.37
CA GLU A 85 8.92 -4.05 12.15
C GLU A 85 9.58 -3.94 10.78
N VAL A 86 9.50 -4.99 9.96
CA VAL A 86 10.11 -5.01 8.62
C VAL A 86 9.06 -5.08 7.51
N VAL A 87 7.79 -5.32 7.86
CA VAL A 87 6.70 -5.55 6.90
C VAL A 87 6.46 -4.34 6.01
N ASP A 88 6.38 -3.15 6.61
CA ASP A 88 6.14 -1.89 5.90
C ASP A 88 7.20 -1.67 4.83
N THR A 89 8.47 -1.58 5.25
CA THR A 89 9.62 -1.36 4.35
C THR A 89 9.76 -2.47 3.32
N SER A 90 9.65 -3.74 3.71
CA SER A 90 9.79 -4.84 2.75
C SER A 90 8.72 -4.77 1.67
N VAL A 91 7.45 -4.56 2.03
CA VAL A 91 6.37 -4.50 1.02
C VAL A 91 6.47 -3.22 0.18
N HIS A 92 6.92 -2.11 0.76
CA HIS A 92 7.19 -0.86 0.05
C HIS A 92 8.24 -1.06 -1.06
N GLU A 93 9.41 -1.59 -0.71
CA GLU A 93 10.51 -1.77 -1.67
C GLU A 93 10.18 -2.83 -2.72
N GLU A 94 9.57 -3.95 -2.31
CA GLU A 94 9.16 -5.00 -3.24
C GLU A 94 8.03 -4.55 -4.18
N PHE A 95 7.25 -3.51 -3.80
CA PHE A 95 6.33 -2.88 -4.74
C PHE A 95 7.07 -2.09 -5.82
N HIS A 96 8.16 -1.39 -5.49
CA HIS A 96 9.00 -0.76 -6.52
C HIS A 96 9.56 -1.79 -7.49
N CYS A 97 10.11 -2.90 -6.97
CA CYS A 97 10.56 -4.02 -7.79
C CYS A 97 9.42 -4.55 -8.67
N HIS A 98 8.21 -4.71 -8.13
CA HIS A 98 7.04 -5.13 -8.91
C HIS A 98 6.72 -4.21 -10.09
N VAL A 99 6.77 -2.89 -9.88
CA VAL A 99 6.49 -1.92 -10.95
C VAL A 99 7.45 -2.08 -12.12
N TRP A 100 8.72 -2.40 -11.85
CA TRP A 100 9.77 -2.55 -12.86
C TRP A 100 9.87 -3.96 -13.44
N SER A 101 9.84 -5.01 -12.62
CA SER A 101 9.94 -6.42 -13.01
C SER A 101 8.81 -6.88 -13.93
N TYR A 102 7.67 -6.18 -13.88
CA TYR A 102 6.50 -6.43 -14.73
C TYR A 102 6.26 -5.31 -15.73
N ALA A 103 7.12 -4.29 -15.79
CA ALA A 103 7.05 -3.29 -16.85
C ALA A 103 7.32 -3.92 -18.23
N GLY A 104 6.85 -3.27 -19.28
CA GLY A 104 7.04 -3.74 -20.65
C GLY A 104 6.67 -2.70 -21.69
N GLY A 105 7.02 -2.93 -22.94
CA GLY A 105 6.60 -2.10 -24.07
C GLY A 105 5.61 -2.81 -24.97
N ASP A 106 4.62 -2.10 -25.50
CA ASP A 106 3.63 -2.61 -26.45
C ASP A 106 3.80 -1.99 -27.85
N GLY A 107 5.03 -1.65 -28.23
CA GLY A 107 5.35 -0.95 -29.49
C GLY A 107 5.01 0.55 -29.47
N SER A 108 4.25 1.03 -28.47
CA SER A 108 3.88 2.44 -28.30
C SER A 108 4.76 3.21 -27.29
N GLY A 109 5.57 2.50 -26.50
CA GLY A 109 6.46 3.08 -25.50
C GLY A 109 6.66 2.17 -24.28
N PHE A 110 7.33 2.68 -23.26
CA PHE A 110 7.54 1.98 -21.99
C PHE A 110 6.30 2.10 -21.08
N ASN A 111 5.84 0.98 -20.53
CA ASN A 111 4.71 0.90 -19.62
C ASN A 111 5.13 0.40 -18.23
N ARG A 112 4.84 1.18 -17.18
CA ARG A 112 5.01 0.76 -15.77
C ARG A 112 3.85 -0.11 -15.30
N ALA A 113 4.14 -1.17 -14.55
CA ALA A 113 3.14 -2.12 -14.08
C ALA A 113 2.65 -1.81 -12.65
N PHE A 114 1.60 -1.00 -12.52
CA PHE A 114 1.08 -0.64 -11.20
C PHE A 114 0.08 -1.68 -10.68
N TYR A 115 0.47 -2.41 -9.63
CA TYR A 115 -0.44 -3.28 -8.90
C TYR A 115 -1.47 -2.46 -8.11
N ILE A 116 -2.75 -2.72 -8.39
CA ILE A 116 -3.89 -2.00 -7.78
C ILE A 116 -4.74 -2.90 -6.89
N GLY A 117 -4.25 -4.07 -6.49
CA GLY A 117 -4.96 -5.02 -5.61
C GLY A 117 -5.80 -6.05 -6.35
N ASP A 118 -6.19 -7.11 -5.64
CA ASP A 118 -7.02 -8.21 -6.16
C ASP A 118 -6.44 -8.84 -7.43
N LYS A 119 -5.11 -9.06 -7.47
CA LYS A 119 -4.39 -9.62 -8.64
C LYS A 119 -4.52 -8.77 -9.91
N LYS A 120 -4.87 -7.49 -9.81
CA LYS A 120 -5.01 -6.58 -10.95
C LYS A 120 -3.82 -5.62 -11.03
N THR A 121 -3.28 -5.52 -12.24
CA THR A 121 -2.22 -4.58 -12.60
C THR A 121 -2.74 -3.65 -13.71
N ILE A 122 -2.41 -2.36 -13.62
CA ILE A 122 -2.62 -1.39 -14.71
C ILE A 122 -1.26 -1.05 -15.29
N TYR A 123 -1.11 -1.27 -16.59
CA TYR A 123 0.04 -0.84 -17.36
C TYR A 123 -0.12 0.64 -17.73
N VAL A 124 0.77 1.48 -17.22
CA VAL A 124 0.72 2.93 -17.42
C VAL A 124 1.81 3.32 -18.41
N PRO A 125 1.45 3.71 -19.65
CA PRO A 125 2.43 4.20 -20.62
C PRO A 125 3.06 5.49 -20.11
N GLU A 126 4.37 5.62 -20.22
CA GLU A 126 5.02 6.89 -19.91
C GLU A 126 4.86 7.88 -21.05
N THR A 127 4.58 9.14 -20.69
CA THR A 127 4.58 10.28 -21.60
C THR A 127 5.76 11.19 -21.28
N LYS A 128 6.01 12.22 -22.10
CA LYS A 128 6.99 13.25 -21.79
C LYS A 128 6.77 13.81 -20.38
N VAL A 129 7.86 14.02 -19.65
CA VAL A 129 7.91 14.59 -18.30
C VAL A 129 9.07 15.57 -18.16
N PHE A 130 9.08 16.32 -17.07
CA PHE A 130 10.22 17.12 -16.61
C PHE A 130 10.56 16.72 -15.17
N LYS A 131 11.75 17.10 -14.68
CA LYS A 131 12.14 16.81 -13.28
C LYS A 131 11.16 17.44 -12.30
N THR A 132 10.66 16.69 -11.31
CA THR A 132 9.68 17.18 -10.33
C THR A 132 10.14 18.47 -9.64
N TYR A 133 11.44 18.60 -9.36
CA TYR A 133 12.07 19.81 -8.83
C TYR A 133 11.69 21.10 -9.56
N LYS A 134 11.53 21.06 -10.90
CA LYS A 134 11.15 22.22 -11.71
C LYS A 134 9.86 22.86 -11.22
N ALA A 135 8.90 22.05 -10.75
CA ALA A 135 7.66 22.52 -10.15
C ALA A 135 7.78 22.73 -8.62
N THR A 136 8.40 21.79 -7.90
CA THR A 136 8.42 21.80 -6.43
C THR A 136 9.33 22.87 -5.82
N LYS A 137 10.32 23.40 -6.57
CA LYS A 137 11.14 24.55 -6.12
C LYS A 137 10.32 25.79 -5.74
N HIS A 138 9.08 25.89 -6.22
CA HIS A 138 8.15 26.96 -5.90
C HIS A 138 7.27 26.68 -4.67
N ILE A 139 7.41 25.53 -4.02
CA ILE A 139 6.75 25.24 -2.74
C ILE A 139 7.39 26.14 -1.67
N PRO A 140 6.62 26.93 -0.90
CA PRO A 140 7.14 27.71 0.22
C PRO A 140 7.85 26.83 1.24
N LYS A 141 8.98 27.29 1.82
CA LYS A 141 9.78 26.52 2.79
C LYS A 141 8.95 25.89 3.93
N LYS A 142 7.95 26.61 4.45
CA LYS A 142 7.03 26.12 5.51
C LYS A 142 6.16 24.91 5.12
N TYR A 143 6.11 24.54 3.84
CA TYR A 143 5.40 23.38 3.33
C TYR A 143 6.34 22.35 2.70
N ARG A 144 7.66 22.52 2.85
CA ARG A 144 8.66 21.51 2.51
C ARG A 144 8.87 20.67 3.76
N THR A 145 8.29 19.47 3.72
CA THR A 145 8.33 18.48 4.79
C THR A 145 9.55 17.57 4.62
N PHE A 146 9.74 16.62 5.53
CA PHE A 146 10.89 15.72 5.51
C PHE A 146 11.19 15.11 4.14
N ARG A 147 10.18 14.63 3.39
CA ARG A 147 10.40 13.98 2.08
C ARG A 147 10.71 14.95 0.96
N TYR A 148 10.61 16.26 1.16
CA TYR A 148 10.95 17.21 0.10
C TYR A 148 12.42 17.07 -0.31
N ASP A 149 13.32 17.15 0.67
CA ASP A 149 14.77 17.10 0.44
C ASP A 149 15.21 15.72 -0.07
N THR A 150 14.58 14.65 0.43
CA THR A 150 14.89 13.28 0.01
C THR A 150 14.44 12.96 -1.42
N TYR A 151 13.27 13.46 -1.86
CA TYR A 151 12.62 12.94 -3.08
C TYR A 151 12.44 13.93 -4.23
N VAL A 152 12.36 15.23 -3.96
CA VAL A 152 11.90 16.21 -4.98
C VAL A 152 12.68 17.51 -4.96
N ASP A 153 13.85 17.54 -4.33
CA ASP A 153 14.74 18.68 -4.33
C ASP A 153 15.65 18.73 -5.57
N LYS A 154 16.61 19.66 -5.59
CA LYS A 154 17.52 19.85 -6.73
C LYS A 154 18.48 18.68 -6.92
N THR A 155 18.91 18.08 -5.81
CA THR A 155 20.00 17.10 -5.72
C THR A 155 19.53 15.66 -5.69
N SER A 156 18.24 15.44 -5.43
CA SER A 156 17.63 14.11 -5.38
C SER A 156 17.59 13.48 -6.79
N ASP A 157 18.21 12.31 -6.93
CA ASP A 157 18.24 11.54 -8.18
C ASP A 157 17.37 10.27 -8.12
N VAL A 158 16.32 10.30 -7.30
CA VAL A 158 15.37 9.19 -7.19
C VAL A 158 14.26 9.31 -8.24
N SER A 159 13.55 8.21 -8.49
CA SER A 159 12.51 8.14 -9.53
C SER A 159 11.43 9.23 -9.38
N ALA A 160 11.08 9.56 -8.13
CA ALA A 160 10.14 10.63 -7.79
C ALA A 160 10.52 12.00 -8.35
N ASN A 161 11.82 12.27 -8.54
CA ASN A 161 12.31 13.48 -9.16
C ASN A 161 12.53 13.31 -10.66
N THR A 162 13.20 12.23 -11.07
CA THR A 162 13.69 12.06 -12.45
C THR A 162 12.61 11.62 -13.43
N SER A 163 11.63 10.83 -12.99
CA SER A 163 10.51 10.33 -13.81
C SER A 163 9.21 11.14 -13.67
N GLY A 164 9.28 12.35 -13.09
CA GLY A 164 8.14 13.25 -12.93
C GLY A 164 6.94 12.60 -12.25
N VAL A 165 5.74 12.77 -12.81
CA VAL A 165 4.49 12.23 -12.27
C VAL A 165 4.44 10.71 -12.15
N TYR A 166 5.18 9.97 -12.99
CA TYR A 166 5.20 8.51 -12.94
C TYR A 166 6.03 8.00 -11.77
N GLY A 167 7.14 8.68 -11.47
CA GLY A 167 7.91 8.44 -10.25
C GLY A 167 7.14 8.81 -8.99
N LEU A 168 6.45 9.96 -8.99
CA LEU A 168 5.58 10.35 -7.87
C LEU A 168 4.47 9.33 -7.61
N LEU A 169 3.86 8.77 -8.67
CA LEU A 169 2.84 7.72 -8.54
C LEU A 169 3.45 6.40 -8.03
N ASN A 170 4.70 6.09 -8.39
CA ASN A 170 5.45 4.94 -7.89
C ASN A 170 5.63 5.03 -6.37
N GLU A 171 6.21 6.12 -5.87
CA GLU A 171 6.37 6.37 -4.43
C GLU A 171 5.03 6.36 -3.69
N PHE A 172 4.04 7.08 -4.23
CA PHE A 172 2.72 7.17 -3.61
C PHE A 172 2.07 5.79 -3.45
N SER A 173 2.24 4.91 -4.45
CA SER A 173 1.70 3.55 -4.43
C SER A 173 2.52 2.61 -3.55
N ALA A 174 3.85 2.76 -3.50
CA ALA A 174 4.72 1.97 -2.63
C ALA A 174 4.41 2.22 -1.15
N TYR A 175 4.33 3.49 -0.75
CA TYR A 175 3.92 3.86 0.61
C TYR A 175 2.49 3.39 0.93
N TYR A 176 1.57 3.39 -0.03
CA TYR A 176 0.24 2.79 0.19
C TYR A 176 0.35 1.31 0.56
N TRP A 177 1.13 0.52 -0.20
CA TRP A 177 1.22 -0.92 0.00
C TRP A 177 1.99 -1.30 1.27
N GLY A 178 3.04 -0.56 1.63
CA GLY A 178 3.71 -0.68 2.92
C GLY A 178 2.76 -0.42 4.09
N MET A 179 2.03 0.71 4.05
CA MET A 179 1.00 1.02 5.05
C MET A 179 -0.11 -0.04 5.10
N HIS A 180 -0.52 -0.56 3.95
CA HIS A 180 -1.59 -1.56 3.85
C HIS A 180 -1.18 -2.82 4.60
N ALA A 181 0.03 -3.32 4.33
CA ALA A 181 0.60 -4.49 4.99
C ALA A 181 0.75 -4.28 6.50
N ASN A 182 1.32 -3.14 6.94
CA ASN A 182 1.46 -2.84 8.35
C ASN A 182 0.10 -2.72 9.06
N ASN A 183 -0.87 -2.01 8.46
CA ASN A 183 -2.20 -1.85 9.06
C ASN A 183 -2.95 -3.19 9.17
N SER A 184 -2.75 -4.10 8.22
CA SER A 184 -3.30 -5.47 8.24
C SER A 184 -2.78 -6.32 9.41
N LEU A 185 -1.64 -5.96 10.02
CA LEU A 185 -1.08 -6.64 11.19
C LEU A 185 -1.72 -6.26 12.53
N TYR A 186 -2.66 -5.32 12.57
CA TYR A 186 -3.38 -4.96 13.80
C TYR A 186 -3.85 -6.18 14.63
N PRO A 187 -4.60 -7.16 14.09
CA PRO A 187 -5.03 -8.34 14.84
C PRO A 187 -3.88 -9.29 15.21
N TYR A 188 -2.75 -9.26 14.49
CA TYR A 188 -1.57 -10.05 14.83
C TYR A 188 -0.87 -9.46 16.05
N ILE A 189 -0.50 -8.18 15.98
CA ILE A 189 0.18 -7.45 17.06
C ILE A 189 -0.67 -7.48 18.33
N SER A 190 -1.99 -7.34 18.22
CA SER A 190 -2.87 -7.34 19.39
C SER A 190 -2.85 -8.65 20.20
N LYS A 191 -2.39 -9.77 19.62
CA LYS A 191 -2.25 -11.05 20.34
C LYS A 191 -0.97 -11.15 21.16
N TYR A 192 0.03 -10.33 20.84
CA TYR A 192 1.37 -10.37 21.46
C TYR A 192 1.71 -9.09 22.24
N ALA A 193 0.90 -8.04 22.11
CA ALA A 193 1.13 -6.77 22.80
C ALA A 193 0.62 -6.81 24.24
N ASP A 194 1.54 -6.71 25.19
CA ASP A 194 1.28 -6.67 26.62
C ASP A 194 1.13 -5.22 27.12
N SER A 195 1.73 -4.26 26.40
CA SER A 195 1.73 -2.84 26.74
C SER A 195 1.32 -1.95 25.56
N GLY A 196 0.97 -0.69 25.86
CA GLY A 196 0.76 0.31 24.82
C GLY A 196 2.04 0.65 24.04
N MET A 197 3.22 0.48 24.65
CA MET A 197 4.50 0.76 24.00
C MET A 197 4.87 -0.27 22.92
N ASP A 198 4.33 -1.49 22.99
CA ASP A 198 4.54 -2.52 21.96
C ASP A 198 3.94 -2.09 20.61
N TRP A 199 3.02 -1.13 20.62
CA TRP A 199 2.41 -0.55 19.43
C TRP A 199 3.21 0.61 18.83
N ARG A 200 4.32 1.03 19.45
CA ARG A 200 5.10 2.19 19.00
C ARG A 200 5.46 2.11 17.53
N TYR A 201 6.01 0.98 17.07
CA TYR A 201 6.40 0.81 15.67
C TYR A 201 5.18 0.88 14.75
N TYR A 202 4.11 0.16 15.07
CA TYR A 202 2.86 0.17 14.30
C TYR A 202 2.29 1.58 14.15
N ILE A 203 2.21 2.34 15.25
CA ILE A 203 1.70 3.72 15.26
C ILE A 203 2.64 4.64 14.47
N ASN A 204 3.95 4.52 14.67
CA ASN A 204 4.94 5.34 13.96
C ASN A 204 4.91 5.10 12.46
N SER A 205 4.99 3.84 12.00
CA SER A 205 4.92 3.48 10.59
C SER A 205 3.64 4.01 9.95
N ASN A 206 2.47 3.81 10.58
CA ASN A 206 1.21 4.32 10.05
C ASN A 206 1.16 5.85 9.95
N ASN A 207 1.71 6.60 10.92
CA ASN A 207 1.77 8.06 10.84
C ASN A 207 2.76 8.54 9.77
N THR A 208 3.92 7.90 9.65
CA THR A 208 4.93 8.19 8.62
C THR A 208 4.38 7.97 7.21
N ASN A 209 3.61 6.89 7.01
CA ASN A 209 2.90 6.62 5.76
C ASN A 209 1.75 7.60 5.49
N LYS A 210 0.97 7.95 6.51
CA LYS A 210 -0.06 9.00 6.40
C LYS A 210 0.55 10.34 5.95
N ASN A 211 1.74 10.71 6.42
CA ASN A 211 2.45 11.88 5.90
C ASN A 211 2.86 11.70 4.44
N ALA A 212 3.39 10.52 4.07
CA ALA A 212 3.77 10.21 2.68
C ALA A 212 2.60 10.39 1.70
N TYR A 213 1.39 9.97 2.08
CA TYR A 213 0.18 10.25 1.28
C TYR A 213 0.04 11.75 0.98
N ALA A 214 0.13 12.60 2.00
CA ALA A 214 -0.06 14.03 1.82
C ALA A 214 1.09 14.65 1.01
N GLU A 215 2.32 14.21 1.24
CA GLU A 215 3.50 14.69 0.53
C GLU A 215 3.45 14.37 -0.96
N PHE A 216 3.39 13.09 -1.34
CA PHE A 216 3.43 12.71 -2.75
C PHE A 216 2.17 13.12 -3.51
N TYR A 217 1.00 13.13 -2.87
CA TYR A 217 -0.20 13.67 -3.52
C TYR A 217 -0.08 15.19 -3.71
N TYR A 218 0.45 15.93 -2.73
CA TYR A 218 0.69 17.36 -2.88
C TYR A 218 1.72 17.66 -3.98
N TYR A 219 2.82 16.92 -4.04
CA TYR A 219 3.84 17.07 -5.09
C TYR A 219 3.26 16.77 -6.47
N THR A 220 2.40 15.76 -6.60
CA THR A 220 1.67 15.47 -7.83
C THR A 220 0.77 16.64 -8.25
N LEU A 221 0.03 17.24 -7.31
CA LEU A 221 -0.81 18.42 -7.60
C LEU A 221 0.02 19.65 -7.98
N VAL A 222 1.16 19.86 -7.32
CA VAL A 222 2.12 20.93 -7.65
C VAL A 222 2.67 20.75 -9.05
N TYR A 223 3.10 19.53 -9.39
CA TYR A 223 3.60 19.18 -10.71
C TYR A 223 2.55 19.47 -11.78
N LEU A 224 1.35 18.92 -11.63
CA LEU A 224 0.28 19.05 -12.64
C LEU A 224 -0.18 20.49 -12.80
N GLU A 225 -0.30 21.27 -11.71
CA GLU A 225 -0.68 22.68 -11.80
C GLU A 225 0.42 23.54 -12.43
N TYR A 226 1.69 23.21 -12.19
CA TYR A 226 2.81 23.86 -12.87
C TYR A 226 2.81 23.51 -14.37
N ALA A 227 2.68 22.23 -14.71
CA ALA A 227 2.64 21.76 -16.08
C ALA A 227 1.50 22.43 -16.86
N ARG A 228 0.30 22.49 -16.28
CA ARG A 228 -0.87 23.16 -16.88
C ARG A 228 -0.60 24.60 -17.29
N LYS A 229 0.25 25.32 -16.55
CA LYS A 229 0.53 26.74 -16.74
C LYS A 229 1.75 27.01 -17.62
N ASN A 230 2.74 26.12 -17.60
CA ASN A 230 4.06 26.39 -18.16
C ASN A 230 4.52 25.34 -19.18
N GLU A 231 3.91 24.16 -19.19
CA GLU A 231 4.28 23.02 -20.04
C GLU A 231 3.01 22.32 -20.56
N PRO A 232 2.14 23.02 -21.32
CA PRO A 232 0.80 22.54 -21.66
C PRO A 232 0.81 21.22 -22.44
N GLU A 233 1.78 20.99 -23.33
CA GLU A 233 1.91 19.71 -24.04
C GLU A 233 2.17 18.53 -23.09
N ILE A 234 3.05 18.72 -22.09
CA ILE A 234 3.34 17.71 -21.06
C ILE A 234 2.10 17.49 -20.20
N TYR A 235 1.41 18.57 -19.82
CA TYR A 235 0.17 18.47 -19.06
C TYR A 235 -0.89 17.65 -19.80
N GLU A 236 -1.15 17.98 -21.06
CA GLU A 236 -2.13 17.27 -21.90
C GLU A 236 -1.75 15.80 -22.09
N GLY A 237 -0.47 15.48 -22.33
CA GLY A 237 -0.01 14.10 -22.39
C GLY A 237 -0.36 13.32 -21.11
N ILE A 238 -0.12 13.91 -19.95
CA ILE A 238 -0.40 13.27 -18.66
C ILE A 238 -1.90 13.13 -18.39
N ILE A 239 -2.70 14.19 -18.57
CA ILE A 239 -4.13 14.12 -18.26
C ILE A 239 -4.92 13.28 -19.28
N ASN A 240 -4.44 13.13 -20.51
CA ASN A 240 -5.04 12.26 -21.51
C ASN A 240 -4.60 10.79 -21.36
N ASN A 241 -3.57 10.51 -20.55
CA ASN A 241 -3.20 9.16 -20.16
C ASN A 241 -4.24 8.55 -19.21
N LYS A 242 -5.22 7.83 -19.79
CA LYS A 242 -6.33 7.20 -19.06
C LYS A 242 -5.83 6.24 -17.97
N ASN A 243 -4.76 5.48 -18.23
CA ASN A 243 -4.24 4.51 -17.28
C ASN A 243 -3.56 5.20 -16.09
N TYR A 244 -2.79 6.27 -16.33
CA TYR A 244 -2.24 7.10 -15.24
C TYR A 244 -3.36 7.68 -14.36
N MET A 245 -4.36 8.32 -14.98
CA MET A 245 -5.45 8.98 -14.26
C MET A 245 -6.29 7.99 -13.44
N LYS A 246 -6.57 6.81 -14.02
CA LYS A 246 -7.28 5.71 -13.35
C LYS A 246 -6.48 5.13 -12.18
N THR A 247 -5.18 4.92 -12.36
CA THR A 247 -4.31 4.41 -11.29
C THR A 247 -4.20 5.41 -10.16
N LEU A 248 -3.88 6.68 -10.45
CA LEU A 248 -3.79 7.74 -9.44
C LEU A 248 -5.11 7.88 -8.66
N TYR A 249 -6.25 7.93 -9.35
CA TYR A 249 -7.56 8.04 -8.69
C TYR A 249 -7.87 6.85 -7.78
N LYS A 250 -7.61 5.62 -8.25
CA LYS A 250 -7.85 4.40 -7.48
C LYS A 250 -6.96 4.33 -6.25
N MET A 251 -5.65 4.55 -6.42
CA MET A 251 -4.68 4.49 -5.33
C MET A 251 -4.97 5.59 -4.30
N GLU A 252 -5.28 6.81 -4.75
CA GLU A 252 -5.67 7.92 -3.86
C GLU A 252 -6.89 7.56 -3.01
N SER A 253 -7.93 7.02 -3.65
CA SER A 253 -9.14 6.62 -2.92
C SER A 253 -8.87 5.48 -1.94
N LYS A 254 -8.01 4.51 -2.29
CA LYS A 254 -7.63 3.41 -1.41
C LYS A 254 -6.83 3.93 -0.22
N TYR A 255 -5.85 4.78 -0.46
CA TYR A 255 -4.97 5.34 0.56
C TYR A 255 -5.76 6.18 1.58
N ARG A 256 -6.70 7.02 1.13
CA ARG A 256 -7.60 7.73 2.05
C ARG A 256 -8.45 6.83 2.93
N LYS A 257 -8.95 5.71 2.40
CA LYS A 257 -9.72 4.73 3.18
C LYS A 257 -8.83 4.04 4.21
N LEU A 258 -7.61 3.69 3.81
CA LEU A 258 -6.60 3.07 4.66
C LEU A 258 -6.20 3.98 5.82
N ILE A 259 -5.97 5.28 5.58
CA ILE A 259 -5.68 6.27 6.62
C ILE A 259 -6.79 6.30 7.67
N LYS A 260 -8.07 6.35 7.25
CA LYS A 260 -9.21 6.31 8.19
C LYS A 260 -9.26 5.02 9.01
N SER A 261 -8.96 3.88 8.38
CA SER A 261 -8.90 2.58 9.05
C SER A 261 -7.79 2.55 10.10
N SER A 262 -6.62 3.05 9.73
CA SER A 262 -5.45 3.14 10.60
C SER A 262 -5.68 4.09 11.78
N ASP A 263 -6.19 5.30 11.56
CA ASP A 263 -6.52 6.25 12.64
C ASP A 263 -7.54 5.61 13.62
N LYS A 264 -8.53 4.86 13.11
CA LYS A 264 -9.48 4.11 13.94
C LYS A 264 -8.79 3.04 14.78
N ASN A 265 -7.85 2.29 14.21
CA ASN A 265 -7.09 1.26 14.91
C ASN A 265 -6.16 1.85 15.97
N ILE A 266 -5.43 2.93 15.65
CA ILE A 266 -4.58 3.66 16.60
C ILE A 266 -5.42 4.17 17.79
N ASN A 267 -6.60 4.75 17.53
CA ASN A 267 -7.49 5.20 18.61
C ASN A 267 -7.97 4.06 19.51
N LYS A 268 -8.20 2.85 18.95
CA LYS A 268 -8.51 1.67 19.78
C LYS A 268 -7.33 1.26 20.65
N VAL A 269 -6.10 1.30 20.13
CA VAL A 269 -4.88 1.02 20.93
C VAL A 269 -4.77 2.01 22.07
N VAL A 270 -4.81 3.31 21.77
CA VAL A 270 -4.72 4.37 22.77
C VAL A 270 -5.77 4.16 23.87
N LYS A 271 -7.04 3.93 23.50
CA LYS A 271 -8.10 3.66 24.47
C LYS A 271 -7.88 2.37 25.28
N LYS A 272 -7.48 1.28 24.63
CA LYS A 272 -7.29 -0.03 25.27
C LYS A 272 -6.24 0.03 26.38
N TYR A 273 -5.15 0.76 26.16
CA TYR A 273 -4.03 0.84 27.10
C TYR A 273 -4.03 2.13 27.94
N GLY A 274 -5.19 2.78 28.09
CA GLY A 274 -5.34 3.99 28.91
C GLY A 274 -4.42 5.15 28.48
N GLY A 275 -4.04 5.19 27.21
CA GLY A 275 -3.13 6.19 26.66
C GLY A 275 -3.82 7.52 26.41
N ARG A 276 -2.99 8.56 26.22
CA ARG A 276 -3.44 9.90 25.81
C ARG A 276 -2.61 10.40 24.64
N VAL A 277 -3.16 11.34 23.88
CA VAL A 277 -2.50 11.95 22.72
C VAL A 277 -2.41 13.45 22.95
N GLU A 278 -1.19 13.98 22.89
CA GLU A 278 -0.91 15.41 23.03
C GLU A 278 -0.42 15.95 21.70
N LYS A 279 -0.91 17.13 21.31
CA LYS A 279 -0.51 17.77 20.05
C LYS A 279 0.09 19.14 20.32
N ASN A 280 1.34 19.34 19.91
CA ASN A 280 2.04 20.61 19.96
C ASN A 280 2.56 20.98 18.56
N GLY A 281 1.82 21.83 17.86
CA GLY A 281 2.09 22.16 16.45
C GLY A 281 1.98 20.93 15.56
N ILE A 282 3.09 20.58 14.90
CA ILE A 282 3.20 19.36 14.08
C ILE A 282 3.65 18.13 14.88
N ASN A 283 4.02 18.28 16.15
CA ASN A 283 4.40 17.14 16.98
C ASN A 283 3.14 16.52 17.60
N VAL A 284 3.01 15.20 17.49
CA VAL A 284 1.96 14.41 18.13
C VAL A 284 2.62 13.38 19.02
N THR A 285 2.43 13.52 20.32
CA THR A 285 2.99 12.62 21.33
C THR A 285 1.92 11.64 21.78
N TYR A 286 2.21 10.35 21.65
CA TYR A 286 1.41 9.27 22.21
C TYR A 286 2.01 8.88 23.54
N TRP A 287 1.19 8.89 24.59
CA TRP A 287 1.60 8.51 25.93
C TRP A 287 0.86 7.27 26.40
N PHE A 288 1.60 6.36 27.03
CA PHE A 288 1.12 5.15 27.68
C PHE A 288 1.74 5.09 29.08
N GLY A 289 1.01 5.57 30.09
CA GLY A 289 1.57 5.85 31.41
C GLY A 289 2.62 6.97 31.36
N ASN A 290 3.80 6.69 31.92
CA ASN A 290 4.95 7.61 31.96
C ASN A 290 5.87 7.50 30.73
N SER A 291 5.59 6.54 29.83
CA SER A 291 6.33 6.37 28.58
C SER A 291 5.56 6.99 27.42
N GLY A 292 6.28 7.61 26.50
CA GLY A 292 5.67 8.18 25.31
C GLY A 292 6.64 8.29 24.16
N PHE A 293 6.09 8.53 22.98
CA PHE A 293 6.88 8.77 21.78
C PHE A 293 6.16 9.78 20.87
N THR A 294 6.96 10.52 20.11
CA THR A 294 6.48 11.62 19.28
C THR A 294 6.60 11.27 17.80
N VAL A 295 5.55 11.57 17.04
CA VAL A 295 5.54 11.53 15.57
C VAL A 295 5.26 12.92 15.01
N LYS A 296 5.54 13.13 13.73
CA LYS A 296 5.19 14.37 13.02
C LYS A 296 3.82 14.23 12.32
N ASP A 297 2.95 15.24 12.42
CA ASP A 297 1.68 15.38 11.70
C ASP A 297 1.84 16.40 10.55
N GLU A 298 2.63 16.02 9.56
CA GLU A 298 2.81 16.79 8.32
C GLU A 298 1.57 16.64 7.41
N TYR A 299 0.82 15.54 7.57
CA TYR A 299 -0.47 15.32 6.92
C TYR A 299 -1.42 16.50 7.13
N GLY A 300 -1.68 16.91 8.38
CA GLY A 300 -2.58 18.03 8.67
C GLY A 300 -2.15 19.36 8.02
N LEU A 301 -0.84 19.60 7.95
CA LEU A 301 -0.24 20.78 7.32
C LEU A 301 -0.49 20.80 5.80
N LEU A 302 -0.14 19.72 5.10
CA LEU A 302 -0.22 19.65 3.65
C LEU A 302 -1.65 19.47 3.13
N MET A 303 -2.53 18.80 3.90
CA MET A 303 -3.93 18.65 3.50
C MET A 303 -4.66 20.00 3.33
N LYS A 304 -4.24 21.04 4.06
CA LYS A 304 -4.76 22.42 3.86
C LYS A 304 -4.38 22.96 2.47
N GLN A 305 -3.13 22.73 2.03
CA GLN A 305 -2.67 23.14 0.69
C GLN A 305 -3.35 22.31 -0.39
N ILE A 306 -3.40 20.99 -0.21
CA ILE A 306 -4.07 20.05 -1.12
C ILE A 306 -5.53 20.43 -1.33
N LYS A 307 -6.26 20.94 -0.32
CA LYS A 307 -7.68 21.33 -0.44
C LYS A 307 -7.90 22.76 -0.94
N SER A 308 -6.85 23.58 -1.04
CA SER A 308 -6.96 24.98 -1.46
C SER A 308 -7.56 25.14 -2.86
N LYS A 309 -8.03 26.36 -3.17
CA LYS A 309 -8.55 26.72 -4.51
C LYS A 309 -7.50 26.54 -5.61
N LYS A 310 -6.21 26.72 -5.29
CA LYS A 310 -5.08 26.63 -6.23
C LYS A 310 -5.06 25.31 -7.02
N TYR A 311 -5.38 24.19 -6.37
CA TYR A 311 -5.33 22.87 -7.01
C TYR A 311 -6.72 22.31 -7.37
N LYS A 312 -7.79 23.11 -7.24
CA LYS A 312 -9.17 22.63 -7.45
C LYS A 312 -9.39 22.10 -8.87
N ALA A 313 -8.88 22.80 -9.88
CA ALA A 313 -9.00 22.38 -11.28
C ALA A 313 -8.34 21.03 -11.53
N VAL A 314 -7.07 20.88 -11.13
CA VAL A 314 -6.32 19.62 -11.25
C VAL A 314 -7.01 18.47 -10.51
N ARG A 315 -7.47 18.68 -9.28
CA ARG A 315 -8.20 17.63 -8.52
C ARG A 315 -9.49 17.21 -9.22
N ASN A 316 -10.21 18.15 -9.84
CA ASN A 316 -11.42 17.85 -10.60
C ASN A 316 -11.09 17.04 -11.85
N GLU A 317 -10.02 17.36 -12.58
CA GLU A 317 -9.58 16.57 -13.74
C GLU A 317 -9.18 15.14 -13.35
N ILE A 318 -8.42 14.96 -12.24
CA ILE A 318 -8.11 13.63 -11.69
C ILE A 318 -9.39 12.83 -11.42
N LYS A 319 -10.37 13.44 -10.76
CA LYS A 319 -11.64 12.78 -10.46
C LYS A 319 -12.48 12.49 -11.70
N LYS A 320 -12.51 13.40 -12.67
CA LYS A 320 -13.32 13.27 -13.89
C LYS A 320 -12.78 12.16 -14.79
N ARG A 321 -11.47 12.11 -14.97
CA ARG A 321 -10.80 11.21 -15.93
C ARG A 321 -10.38 9.87 -15.33
N GLY A 322 -10.26 9.79 -14.01
CA GLY A 322 -9.86 8.56 -13.31
C GLY A 322 -11.03 7.61 -12.95
N LYS A 323 -12.27 8.06 -13.08
CA LYS A 323 -13.48 7.23 -12.90
C LYS A 323 -13.70 6.32 -14.10
#